data_AF-A0A7S0XHE8-F1
#
_entry.id   AF-A0A7S0XHE8-F1
#
_cell.length_a   1.000
_cell.length_b   1.000
_cell.length_c   1.000
_cell.angle_alpha   90.00
_cell.angle_beta   90.00
_cell.angle_gamma   90.00
#
_symmetry.space_group_name_H-M   'P 1'
#
loop_
_entity.id
_entity.type
_entity.pdbx_description
1 polymer ?
#
loop_
_entity_poly.entity_id
_entity_poly.type
_entity_poly.pdbx_seq_one_letter_code
_entity_poly.pdbx_strand_id
1 'polypeptide(L)'
;ATLVFSGPDAPEGALAAGTRFIMFSGMVGACGIALRSSLPVIAEVQDGPSAIFAIMAAAIYATDGIEEDAKLPTVEAAILLTSTASGALMMGLGHARLGNIVRLLPSPVTGGFLAGTGWVLTSGSFKVLTGLTFEPGNVLAALHSPELLTVSLPGVVLGLALAVGNRKIGKFWVVPAFLLCGTFLYFAALQLG
;
A
#
# COMPACT_ATOMS: atom_id res chain seq x y z
N ALA A 1 -1.32 -2.64 -4.35
CA ALA A 1 -1.09 -2.61 -5.82
C ALA A 1 -1.25 -1.21 -6.38
N THR A 2 -2.40 -0.56 -6.17
CA THR A 2 -2.72 0.75 -6.76
C THR A 2 -1.70 1.84 -6.42
N LEU A 3 -1.21 1.92 -5.20
CA LEU A 3 -0.20 2.93 -4.83
C LEU A 3 1.09 2.85 -5.68
N VAL A 4 1.54 1.65 -6.05
CA VAL A 4 2.83 1.42 -6.71
C VAL A 4 2.69 1.29 -8.22
N PHE A 5 1.64 0.62 -8.68
CA PHE A 5 1.46 0.20 -10.07
C PHE A 5 0.35 0.99 -10.80
N SER A 6 -0.06 2.15 -10.27
CA SER A 6 -1.01 3.03 -10.94
C SER A 6 -0.49 4.46 -11.08
N GLY A 7 -0.69 5.05 -12.24
CA GLY A 7 -0.34 6.44 -12.51
C GLY A 7 -0.40 6.77 -14.00
N PRO A 8 -0.28 8.07 -14.34
CA PRO A 8 -0.29 8.52 -15.73
C PRO A 8 0.85 7.90 -16.54
N ASP A 9 1.99 7.65 -15.91
CA ASP A 9 3.18 7.08 -16.55
C ASP A 9 3.30 5.57 -16.36
N ALA A 10 2.27 4.92 -15.80
CA ALA A 10 2.26 3.48 -15.60
C ALA A 10 1.82 2.78 -16.89
N PRO A 11 2.55 1.74 -17.37
CA PRO A 11 2.16 0.99 -18.56
C PRO A 11 0.78 0.37 -18.44
N GLU A 12 0.09 0.17 -19.57
CA GLU A 12 -1.20 -0.52 -19.59
C GLU A 12 -1.10 -1.91 -18.94
N GLY A 13 -2.04 -2.21 -18.04
CA GLY A 13 -2.06 -3.49 -17.31
C GLY A 13 -1.10 -3.57 -16.13
N ALA A 14 -0.32 -2.53 -15.81
CA ALA A 14 0.56 -2.49 -14.64
C ALA A 14 -0.18 -2.81 -13.33
N LEU A 15 -1.40 -2.29 -13.16
CA LEU A 15 -2.21 -2.57 -11.96
C LEU A 15 -2.55 -4.06 -11.82
N ALA A 16 -2.91 -4.73 -12.91
CA ALA A 16 -3.22 -6.15 -12.91
C ALA A 16 -1.96 -6.99 -12.65
N ALA A 17 -0.84 -6.64 -13.29
CA ALA A 17 0.45 -7.27 -13.07
C ALA A 17 0.93 -7.12 -11.62
N GLY A 18 0.91 -5.90 -11.09
CA GLY A 18 1.27 -5.60 -9.71
C GLY A 18 0.38 -6.28 -8.67
N THR A 19 -0.92 -6.45 -8.96
CA THR A 19 -1.83 -7.20 -8.10
C THR A 19 -1.44 -8.67 -8.04
N ARG A 20 -1.15 -9.30 -9.20
CA ARG A 20 -0.65 -10.69 -9.26
C ARG A 20 0.68 -10.83 -8.51
N PHE A 21 1.59 -9.89 -8.73
CA PHE A 21 2.91 -9.85 -8.07
C PHE A 21 2.80 -9.81 -6.54
N ILE A 22 1.93 -8.94 -6.01
CA ILE A 22 1.73 -8.79 -4.56
C ILE A 22 1.05 -10.03 -3.96
N MET A 23 0.01 -10.55 -4.62
CA MET A 23 -0.69 -11.76 -4.14
C MET A 23 0.23 -12.97 -4.13
N PHE A 24 1.02 -13.16 -5.19
CA PHE A 24 1.95 -14.27 -5.29
C PHE A 24 3.07 -14.17 -4.25
N SER A 25 3.67 -12.98 -4.08
CA SER A 25 4.74 -12.78 -3.08
C SER A 25 4.21 -12.94 -1.64
N GLY A 26 3.00 -12.44 -1.36
CA GLY A 26 2.32 -12.65 -0.07
C GLY A 26 2.08 -14.12 0.23
N MET A 27 1.56 -14.88 -0.73
CA MET A 27 1.34 -16.33 -0.58
C MET A 27 2.65 -17.07 -0.32
N VAL A 28 3.68 -16.85 -1.15
CA VAL A 28 4.99 -17.51 -1.01
C VAL A 28 5.63 -17.15 0.33
N GLY A 29 5.57 -15.88 0.74
CA GLY A 29 6.10 -15.41 2.02
C GLY A 29 5.37 -16.03 3.21
N ALA A 30 4.04 -16.08 3.17
CA ALA A 30 3.21 -16.70 4.20
C ALA A 30 3.44 -18.20 4.33
N CYS A 31 3.50 -18.94 3.22
CA CYS A 31 3.85 -20.35 3.23
C CYS A 31 5.27 -20.57 3.78
N GLY A 32 6.24 -19.74 3.36
CA GLY A 32 7.62 -19.83 3.83
C GLY A 32 7.76 -19.62 5.34
N ILE A 33 7.06 -18.63 5.89
CA ILE A 33 7.04 -18.35 7.34
C ILE A 33 6.25 -19.44 8.07
N ALA A 34 5.10 -19.87 7.57
CA ALA A 34 4.31 -20.93 8.20
C ALA A 34 5.08 -22.26 8.35
N LEU A 35 5.94 -22.59 7.39
CA LEU A 35 6.75 -23.82 7.41
C LEU A 35 8.00 -23.73 8.29
N ARG A 36 8.55 -22.52 8.53
CA ARG A 36 9.86 -22.33 9.18
C ARG A 36 9.81 -21.58 10.51
N SER A 37 8.72 -20.88 10.80
CA SER A 37 8.60 -20.06 12.01
C SER A 37 8.29 -20.93 13.23
N SER A 38 9.07 -20.74 14.29
CA SER A 38 8.79 -21.28 15.63
C SER A 38 7.94 -20.33 16.49
N LEU A 39 7.60 -19.15 15.95
CA LEU A 39 6.83 -18.12 16.63
C LEU A 39 5.42 -18.01 16.02
N PRO A 40 4.40 -17.65 16.82
CA PRO A 40 3.02 -17.44 16.36
C PRO A 40 2.91 -16.10 15.61
N VAL A 41 3.56 -16.01 14.45
CA VAL A 41 3.67 -14.79 13.64
C VAL A 41 3.01 -15.03 12.29
N ILE A 42 2.32 -14.01 11.80
CA ILE A 42 1.70 -14.01 10.48
C ILE A 42 2.60 -13.21 9.54
N ALA A 43 2.92 -13.79 8.39
CA ALA A 43 3.55 -13.03 7.32
C ALA A 43 2.47 -12.26 6.56
N GLU A 44 2.69 -10.97 6.38
CA GLU A 44 1.79 -10.12 5.62
C GLU A 44 2.63 -9.15 4.80
N VAL A 45 2.12 -8.81 3.61
CA VAL A 45 2.68 -7.73 2.80
C VAL A 45 2.42 -6.41 3.54
N GLN A 46 3.48 -5.70 3.90
CA GLN A 46 3.37 -4.49 4.71
C GLN A 46 2.99 -3.28 3.86
N ASP A 47 2.06 -2.46 4.36
CA ASP A 47 1.64 -1.21 3.71
C ASP A 47 2.73 -0.12 3.77
N GLY A 48 3.55 -0.09 4.83
CA GLY A 48 4.58 0.93 5.03
C GLY A 48 5.59 1.03 3.87
N PRO A 49 6.26 -0.07 3.47
CA PRO A 49 7.17 -0.07 2.33
C PRO A 49 6.50 0.27 0.99
N SER A 50 5.18 0.06 0.83
CA SER A 50 4.48 0.33 -0.43
C SER A 50 4.54 1.81 -0.82
N ALA A 51 4.56 2.72 0.16
CA ALA A 51 4.76 4.15 -0.06
C ALA A 51 6.13 4.46 -0.70
N ILE A 52 7.19 3.79 -0.23
CA ILE A 52 8.54 3.95 -0.77
C ILE A 52 8.61 3.38 -2.19
N PHE A 53 8.02 2.19 -2.40
CA PHE A 53 7.96 1.59 -3.74
C PHE A 53 7.18 2.43 -4.74
N ALA A 54 6.16 3.18 -4.31
CA ALA A 54 5.44 4.10 -5.17
C ALA A 54 6.33 5.25 -5.68
N ILE A 55 7.14 5.84 -4.79
CA ILE A 55 8.11 6.88 -5.17
C ILE A 55 9.16 6.31 -6.12
N MET A 56 9.67 5.10 -5.82
CA MET A 56 10.63 4.41 -6.67
C MET A 56 10.06 4.11 -8.06
N ALA A 57 8.81 3.64 -8.14
CA ALA A 57 8.14 3.36 -9.40
C ALA A 57 7.96 4.64 -10.23
N ALA A 58 7.52 5.74 -9.61
CA ALA A 58 7.40 7.03 -10.28
C ALA A 58 8.75 7.52 -10.84
N ALA A 59 9.84 7.38 -10.08
CA ALA A 59 11.18 7.74 -10.54
C ALA A 59 11.64 6.89 -11.74
N ILE A 60 11.37 5.58 -11.71
CA ILE A 60 11.70 4.67 -12.82
C ILE A 60 10.88 5.02 -14.07
N TYR A 61 9.57 5.27 -13.93
CA TYR A 61 8.71 5.61 -15.06
C TYR A 61 9.06 6.95 -15.71
N ALA A 62 9.61 7.89 -14.94
CA ALA A 62 10.09 9.19 -15.42
C ALA A 62 11.52 9.17 -15.99
N THR A 63 12.22 8.04 -15.96
CA THR A 63 13.60 7.95 -16.45
C THR A 63 13.63 7.87 -17.98
N ASP A 64 14.28 8.84 -18.61
CA ASP A 64 14.50 8.85 -20.06
C ASP A 64 15.38 7.67 -20.51
N GLY A 65 15.04 7.05 -21.64
CA GLY A 65 15.83 5.97 -22.26
C GLY A 65 15.44 4.55 -21.83
N ILE A 66 14.46 4.37 -20.96
CA ILE A 66 13.84 3.06 -20.69
C ILE A 66 12.64 2.88 -21.64
N GLU A 67 12.65 1.80 -22.43
CA GLU A 67 11.51 1.45 -23.28
C GLU A 67 10.25 1.18 -22.43
N GLU A 68 9.07 1.50 -22.98
CA GLU A 68 7.80 1.46 -22.23
C GLU A 68 7.46 0.05 -21.72
N ASP A 69 7.81 -0.99 -22.48
CA ASP A 69 7.66 -2.39 -22.11
C ASP A 69 8.67 -2.86 -21.05
N ALA A 70 9.82 -2.20 -20.95
CA ALA A 70 10.85 -2.46 -19.95
C ALA A 70 10.60 -1.75 -18.61
N LYS A 71 9.76 -0.72 -18.57
CA LYS A 71 9.46 0.07 -17.36
C LYS A 71 8.88 -0.79 -16.23
N LEU A 72 7.84 -1.57 -16.50
CA LEU A 72 7.19 -2.41 -15.50
C LEU A 72 8.11 -3.52 -14.96
N PRO A 73 8.79 -4.33 -15.81
CA PRO A 73 9.81 -5.27 -15.37
C PRO A 73 10.93 -4.63 -14.55
N THR A 74 11.32 -3.39 -14.86
CA THR A 74 12.35 -2.66 -14.11
C THR A 74 11.86 -2.32 -12.69
N VAL A 75 10.61 -1.89 -12.53
CA VAL A 75 10.01 -1.68 -11.19
C VAL A 75 9.96 -2.97 -10.40
N GLU A 76 9.50 -4.07 -11.02
CA GLU A 76 9.45 -5.39 -10.38
C GLU A 76 10.86 -5.88 -9.97
N ALA A 77 11.85 -5.73 -10.85
CA ALA A 77 13.24 -6.06 -10.57
C ALA A 77 13.81 -5.21 -9.44
N ALA A 78 13.52 -3.90 -9.41
CA ALA A 78 13.95 -3.02 -8.34
C ALA A 78 13.33 -3.42 -7.00
N ILE A 79 12.03 -3.77 -6.97
CA ILE A 79 11.37 -4.30 -5.76
C ILE A 79 12.00 -5.61 -5.32
N LEU A 80 12.28 -6.54 -6.24
CA LEU A 80 12.92 -7.83 -5.94
C LEU A 80 14.33 -7.64 -5.37
N LEU A 81 15.15 -6.80 -5.99
CA LEU A 81 16.52 -6.52 -5.57
C LEU A 81 16.56 -5.86 -4.19
N THR A 82 15.77 -4.80 -3.98
CA THR A 82 15.70 -4.10 -2.70
C THR A 82 15.14 -4.99 -1.59
N SER A 83 14.12 -5.80 -1.88
CA SER A 83 13.55 -6.75 -0.91
C SER A 83 14.52 -7.87 -0.55
N THR A 84 15.23 -8.44 -1.53
CA THR A 84 16.23 -9.49 -1.31
C THR A 84 17.43 -8.96 -0.55
N ALA A 85 17.92 -7.77 -0.91
CA ALA A 85 19.00 -7.10 -0.19
C ALA A 85 18.58 -6.80 1.26
N SER A 86 17.37 -6.28 1.47
CA SER A 86 16.82 -6.05 2.81
C SER A 86 16.71 -7.36 3.60
N GLY A 87 16.24 -8.44 2.98
CA GLY A 87 16.17 -9.77 3.60
C GLY A 87 17.55 -10.31 4.00
N ALA A 88 18.55 -10.19 3.13
CA ALA A 88 19.92 -10.59 3.41
C ALA A 88 20.55 -9.77 4.55
N LEU A 89 20.33 -8.45 4.56
CA LEU A 89 20.77 -7.57 5.64
C LEU A 89 20.09 -7.95 6.97
N MET A 90 18.78 -8.18 6.97
CA MET A 90 18.03 -8.60 8.16
C MET A 90 18.47 -9.97 8.66
N MET A 91 18.77 -10.90 7.76
CA MET A 91 19.33 -12.21 8.10
C MET A 91 20.72 -12.07 8.74
N GLY A 92 21.58 -11.20 8.19
CA GLY A 92 22.89 -10.87 8.77
C GLY A 92 22.78 -10.26 10.17
N LEU A 93 21.88 -9.29 10.35
CA LEU A 93 21.60 -8.68 11.66
C LEU A 93 21.05 -9.71 12.66
N GLY A 94 20.20 -10.63 12.20
CA GLY A 94 19.67 -11.74 12.99
C GLY A 94 20.76 -12.68 13.47
N HIS A 95 21.66 -13.09 12.58
CA HIS A 95 22.82 -13.92 12.93
C HIS A 95 23.77 -13.23 13.91
N ALA A 96 24.01 -11.93 13.74
CA ALA A 96 24.84 -11.14 14.64
C ALA A 96 24.12 -10.77 15.96
N ARG A 97 22.84 -11.14 16.13
CA ARG A 97 21.99 -10.80 17.29
C ARG A 97 21.89 -9.29 17.54
N LEU A 98 21.98 -8.49 16.47
CA LEU A 98 21.96 -7.02 16.52
C LEU A 98 20.53 -6.44 16.54
N GLY A 99 19.50 -7.26 16.71
CA GLY A 99 18.11 -6.80 16.80
C GLY A 99 17.85 -5.80 17.93
N ASN A 100 18.69 -5.79 18.98
CA ASN A 100 18.58 -4.83 20.08
C ASN A 100 18.91 -3.39 19.67
N ILE A 101 19.59 -3.16 18.52
CA ILE A 101 19.90 -1.81 18.01
C ILE A 101 18.62 -1.01 17.75
N VAL A 102 17.50 -1.67 17.42
CA VAL A 102 16.19 -1.01 17.19
C VAL A 102 15.75 -0.18 18.40
N ARG A 103 16.16 -0.54 19.63
CA ARG A 103 15.83 0.22 20.85
C ARG A 103 16.56 1.57 20.96
N LEU A 104 17.60 1.77 20.15
CA LEU A 104 18.39 3.01 20.12
C LEU A 104 17.86 4.03 19.12
N LEU A 105 16.83 3.69 18.34
CA LEU A 105 16.23 4.61 17.36
C LEU A 105 15.63 5.84 18.07
N PRO A 106 16.13 7.05 17.79
CA PRO A 106 15.56 8.27 18.34
C PRO A 106 14.11 8.46 17.88
N SER A 107 13.23 8.94 18.77
CA SER A 107 11.85 9.27 18.44
C SER A 107 11.68 10.23 17.24
N PRO A 108 12.61 11.17 16.95
CA PRO A 108 12.53 11.97 15.73
C PRO A 108 12.58 11.15 14.43
N VAL A 109 13.33 10.04 14.39
CA VAL A 109 13.47 9.21 13.19
C VAL A 109 12.18 8.45 12.92
N THR A 110 11.59 7.84 13.95
CA THR A 110 10.30 7.15 13.83
C THR A 110 9.17 8.13 13.51
N GLY A 111 9.18 9.31 14.12
CA GLY A 111 8.23 10.39 13.84
C GLY A 111 8.31 10.88 12.39
N GLY A 112 9.51 11.14 11.87
CA GLY A 112 9.70 11.56 10.47
C GLY A 112 9.27 10.50 9.46
N PHE A 113 9.61 9.23 9.70
CA PHE A 113 9.18 8.12 8.85
C PHE A 113 7.65 7.94 8.85
N LEU A 114 7.01 8.00 10.03
CA LEU A 114 5.54 7.93 10.16
C LEU A 114 4.85 9.11 9.47
N ALA A 115 5.40 10.32 9.60
CA ALA A 115 4.86 11.50 8.92
C ALA A 115 4.99 11.38 7.40
N GLY A 116 6.14 10.95 6.90
CA GLY A 116 6.39 10.77 5.46
C GLY A 116 5.52 9.68 4.84
N THR A 117 5.46 8.50 5.48
CA THR A 117 4.57 7.42 5.02
C THR A 117 3.10 7.81 5.12
N GLY A 118 2.68 8.49 6.19
CA GLY A 118 1.34 9.04 6.33
C GLY A 118 0.96 9.99 5.19
N TRP A 119 1.87 10.87 4.78
CA TRP A 119 1.67 11.77 3.64
C TRP A 119 1.48 11.00 2.33
N VAL A 120 2.37 10.05 2.03
CA VAL A 120 2.32 9.25 0.78
C VAL A 120 1.08 8.36 0.72
N LEU A 121 0.71 7.73 1.84
CA LEU A 121 -0.51 6.93 1.92
C LEU A 121 -1.76 7.78 1.74
N THR A 122 -1.77 8.99 2.30
CA THR A 122 -2.90 9.93 2.16
C THR A 122 -3.02 10.43 0.71
N SER A 123 -1.92 10.87 0.10
CA SER A 123 -1.92 11.36 -1.28
C SER A 123 -2.28 10.26 -2.28
N GLY A 124 -1.78 9.05 -2.06
CA GLY A 124 -2.15 7.89 -2.85
C GLY A 124 -3.60 7.47 -2.67
N SER A 125 -4.14 7.50 -1.45
CA SER A 125 -5.56 7.23 -1.19
C SER A 125 -6.47 8.26 -1.85
N PHE A 126 -6.09 9.54 -1.83
CA PHE A 126 -6.82 10.59 -2.55
C PHE A 126 -6.86 10.31 -4.04
N LYS A 127 -5.71 9.96 -4.64
CA LYS A 127 -5.63 9.59 -6.05
C LYS A 127 -6.50 8.37 -6.40
N VAL A 128 -6.58 7.38 -5.50
CA VAL A 128 -7.46 6.21 -5.68
C VAL A 128 -8.93 6.60 -5.67
N LEU A 129 -9.34 7.54 -4.81
CA LEU A 129 -10.73 7.96 -4.66
C LEU A 129 -11.21 8.93 -5.74
N THR A 130 -10.32 9.81 -6.22
CA THR A 130 -10.69 10.92 -7.11
C THR A 130 -10.12 10.80 -8.52
N GLY A 131 -9.13 9.93 -8.73
CA GLY A 131 -8.34 9.88 -9.97
C GLY A 131 -7.36 11.04 -10.14
N LEU A 132 -7.34 12.02 -9.23
CA LEU A 132 -6.55 13.25 -9.34
C LEU A 132 -5.28 13.20 -8.47
N THR A 133 -4.25 13.95 -8.86
CA THR A 133 -3.06 14.15 -8.02
C THR A 133 -3.42 15.00 -6.79
N PHE A 134 -2.78 14.70 -5.66
CA PHE A 134 -3.05 15.39 -4.40
C PHE A 134 -2.41 16.79 -4.37
N GLU A 135 -3.14 17.78 -4.89
CA GLU A 135 -2.74 19.18 -4.96
C GLU A 135 -3.88 20.10 -4.51
N PRO A 136 -3.59 21.29 -3.94
CA PRO A 136 -4.63 22.18 -3.41
C PRO A 136 -5.76 22.50 -4.39
N GLY A 137 -5.43 22.69 -5.69
CA GLY A 137 -6.42 22.93 -6.74
C GLY A 137 -7.32 21.72 -7.00
N ASN A 138 -6.74 20.52 -7.04
CA ASN A 138 -7.46 19.27 -7.29
C ASN A 138 -8.33 18.85 -6.12
N VAL A 139 -7.94 19.19 -4.88
CA VAL A 139 -8.79 18.97 -3.70
C VAL A 139 -10.08 19.77 -3.83
N LEU A 140 -9.99 21.03 -4.26
CA LEU A 140 -11.18 21.86 -4.47
C LEU A 140 -12.03 21.35 -5.63
N ALA A 141 -11.40 20.88 -6.71
CA ALA A 141 -12.11 20.25 -7.82
C ALA A 141 -12.85 18.96 -7.39
N ALA A 142 -12.22 18.11 -6.58
CA ALA A 142 -12.82 16.89 -6.06
C ALA A 142 -14.02 17.16 -5.13
N LEU A 143 -14.03 18.29 -4.42
CA LEU A 143 -15.20 18.70 -3.60
C LEU A 143 -16.40 19.13 -4.44
N HIS A 144 -16.21 19.48 -5.70
CA HIS A 144 -17.28 19.83 -6.63
C HIS A 144 -17.59 18.71 -7.63
N SER A 145 -16.89 17.58 -7.58
CA SER A 145 -17.13 16.48 -8.51
C SER A 145 -18.41 15.73 -8.13
N PRO A 146 -19.19 15.25 -9.11
CA PRO A 146 -20.35 14.39 -8.84
C PRO A 146 -19.94 13.06 -8.20
N GLU A 147 -18.70 12.63 -8.39
CA GLU A 147 -18.12 11.43 -7.77
C GLU A 147 -17.86 11.57 -6.27
N LEU A 148 -17.93 12.80 -5.73
CA LEU A 148 -17.79 13.04 -4.30
C LEU A 148 -18.81 12.22 -3.51
N LEU A 149 -20.08 12.23 -3.92
CA LEU A 149 -21.16 11.57 -3.20
C LEU A 149 -21.21 10.06 -3.44
N THR A 150 -20.80 9.61 -4.63
CA THR A 150 -20.91 8.20 -5.01
C THR A 150 -19.67 7.40 -4.64
N VAL A 151 -18.46 7.97 -4.70
CA VAL A 151 -17.20 7.23 -4.48
C VAL A 151 -16.46 7.73 -3.25
N SER A 152 -16.16 9.03 -3.20
CA SER A 152 -15.26 9.57 -2.17
C SER A 152 -15.88 9.54 -0.77
N LEU A 153 -17.13 9.98 -0.63
CA LEU A 153 -17.83 10.02 0.65
C LEU A 153 -18.05 8.61 1.23
N PRO A 154 -18.57 7.61 0.49
CA PRO A 154 -18.66 6.23 0.99
C PRO A 154 -17.29 5.64 1.34
N GLY A 155 -16.26 5.94 0.54
CA GLY A 155 -14.89 5.50 0.83
C GLY A 155 -14.35 6.06 2.15
N VAL A 156 -14.51 7.36 2.38
CA VAL A 156 -14.11 8.02 3.64
C VAL A 156 -14.92 7.48 4.82
N VAL A 157 -16.23 7.30 4.67
CA VAL A 157 -17.11 6.73 5.70
C VAL A 157 -16.68 5.31 6.05
N LEU A 158 -16.41 4.46 5.04
CA LEU A 158 -15.92 3.10 5.25
C LEU A 158 -14.56 3.09 5.96
N GLY A 159 -13.63 3.95 5.54
CA GLY A 159 -12.32 4.09 6.17
C GLY A 159 -12.41 4.52 7.64
N LEU A 160 -13.25 5.50 7.96
CA LEU A 160 -13.50 5.94 9.33
C LEU A 160 -14.18 4.84 10.17
N ALA A 161 -15.18 4.16 9.59
CA ALA A 161 -15.88 3.06 10.24
C ALA A 161 -14.93 1.91 10.56
N LEU A 162 -14.02 1.56 9.64
CA LEU A 162 -12.95 0.58 9.84
C LEU A 162 -11.98 1.03 10.94
N ALA A 163 -11.50 2.28 10.90
CA ALA A 163 -10.55 2.79 11.88
C ALA A 163 -11.13 2.78 13.30
N VAL A 164 -12.36 3.27 13.46
CA VAL A 164 -13.08 3.28 14.74
C VAL A 164 -13.43 1.87 15.19
N GLY A 165 -13.93 1.04 14.27
CA GLY A 165 -14.29 -0.36 14.54
C GLY A 165 -13.08 -1.16 15.03
N ASN A 166 -11.94 -1.03 14.34
CA ASN A 166 -10.71 -1.72 14.70
C ASN A 166 -10.21 -1.29 16.08
N ARG A 167 -10.26 0.03 16.38
CA ARG A 167 -9.85 0.57 17.67
C ARG A 167 -10.78 0.17 18.82
N LYS A 168 -12.09 0.09 18.60
CA LYS A 168 -13.07 -0.20 19.66
C LYS A 168 -13.28 -1.69 19.91
N ILE A 169 -13.30 -2.51 18.86
CA ILE A 169 -13.65 -3.93 18.96
C ILE A 169 -12.39 -4.78 19.13
N GLY A 170 -11.28 -4.42 18.46
CA GLY A 170 -9.98 -5.10 18.60
C GLY A 170 -9.98 -6.58 18.21
N LYS A 171 -10.97 -7.06 17.44
CA LYS A 171 -11.10 -8.46 17.01
C LYS A 171 -10.66 -8.61 15.56
N PHE A 172 -10.08 -9.77 15.23
CA PHE A 172 -9.59 -10.06 13.88
C PHE A 172 -10.68 -10.04 12.78
N TRP A 173 -11.95 -10.32 13.13
CA TRP A 173 -13.08 -10.30 12.16
C TRP A 173 -13.55 -8.89 11.77
N VAL A 174 -13.12 -7.84 12.46
CA VAL A 174 -13.62 -6.47 12.20
C VAL A 174 -13.28 -6.03 10.79
N VAL A 175 -12.01 -6.15 10.41
CA VAL A 175 -11.53 -5.73 9.08
C VAL A 175 -12.28 -6.47 7.96
N PRO A 176 -12.31 -7.82 7.90
CA PRO A 176 -13.02 -8.52 6.84
C PRO A 176 -14.53 -8.26 6.87
N ALA A 177 -15.17 -8.18 8.04
CA ALA A 177 -16.61 -7.92 8.12
C ALA A 177 -16.99 -6.53 7.58
N PHE A 178 -16.24 -5.49 7.96
CA PHE A 178 -16.50 -4.13 7.50
C PHE A 178 -16.20 -3.98 6.00
N LEU A 179 -15.14 -4.61 5.49
CA LEU A 179 -14.85 -4.61 4.05
C LEU A 179 -15.94 -5.31 3.24
N LEU A 180 -16.37 -6.51 3.67
CA LEU A 180 -17.44 -7.25 2.99
C LEU A 180 -18.76 -6.49 3.05
N CYS A 181 -19.14 -5.98 4.23
CA CYS A 181 -20.36 -5.21 4.43
C CYS A 181 -20.33 -3.91 3.61
N GLY A 182 -19.24 -3.15 3.68
CA GLY A 182 -19.06 -1.90 2.92
C GLY A 182 -19.14 -2.13 1.42
N THR A 183 -18.48 -3.17 0.91
CA THR A 183 -18.53 -3.54 -0.51
C THR A 183 -19.95 -3.90 -0.94
N PHE A 184 -20.63 -4.74 -0.16
CA PHE A 184 -22.01 -5.15 -0.46
C PHE A 184 -22.97 -3.97 -0.45
N LEU A 185 -22.90 -3.12 0.58
CA LEU A 185 -23.73 -1.92 0.71
C LEU A 185 -23.49 -0.94 -0.44
N TYR A 186 -22.24 -0.77 -0.86
CA TYR A 186 -21.86 0.09 -1.97
C TYR A 186 -22.50 -0.37 -3.29
N PHE A 187 -22.34 -1.64 -3.65
CA PHE A 187 -22.94 -2.18 -4.87
C PHE A 187 -24.46 -2.21 -4.82
N ALA A 188 -25.06 -2.51 -3.66
CA ALA A 188 -26.51 -2.44 -3.49
C ALA A 188 -27.05 -1.01 -3.68
N ALA A 189 -26.35 -0.01 -3.14
CA ALA A 189 -26.74 1.40 -3.31
C ALA A 189 -26.64 1.85 -4.77
N LEU A 190 -25.59 1.44 -5.49
CA LEU A 190 -25.43 1.72 -6.92
C LEU A 190 -26.50 1.05 -7.80
N GLN A 191 -27.09 -0.04 -7.35
CA GLN A 191 -28.12 -0.76 -8.12
C GLN A 191 -29.53 -0.20 -7.88
N LEU A 192 -29.70 0.59 -6.82
CA LEU A 192 -30.97 1.20 -6.40
C LEU A 192 -31.12 2.68 -6.84
N GLY A 193 -30.01 3.36 -7.17
CA GLY A 193 -29.97 4.73 -7.69
C GLY A 193 -29.77 4.77 -9.19
#